data_AF-A0A7X7A2Y4-F1
#
_entry.id   AF-A0A7X7A2Y4-F1
#
_cell.length_a   1.000
_cell.length_b   1.000
_cell.length_c   1.000
_cell.angle_alpha   90.00
_cell.angle_beta   90.00
_cell.angle_gamma   90.00
#
_symmetry.space_group_name_H-M   'P 1'
#
loop_
_entity.id
_entity.type
_entity.pdbx_description
1 polymer ?
#
loop_
_entity_poly.entity_id
_entity_poly.type
_entity_poly.pdbx_seq_one_letter_code
_entity_poly.pdbx_strand_id
1 'polypeptide(L)'
;LLESRKYDYVVDAIDTLSPKVYLISHCIRLGLNVVSSLGAGGKLDPSQIRVADISETYNCKLGRMMRRYLGKLGIEQGVKVVFSPETVPESAMRIEEGLNKKSVVGTISYMPPAFGCFIASVVINDLLKDN
;
A
#
# COMPACT_ATOMS: atom_id res chain seq x y z
N LEU A 1 12.48 0.82 15.88
CA LEU A 1 11.21 1.59 15.83
C LEU A 1 10.03 0.72 16.25
N LEU A 2 9.74 -0.37 15.53
CA LEU A 2 8.58 -1.25 15.82
C LEU A 2 8.63 -1.92 17.20
N GLU A 3 9.82 -2.16 17.76
CA GLU A 3 10.00 -2.75 19.09
C GLU A 3 10.08 -1.69 20.22
N SER A 4 10.07 -0.40 19.90
CA SER A 4 10.24 0.67 20.91
C SER A 4 9.03 0.84 21.82
N ARG A 5 7.87 0.33 21.41
CA ARG A 5 6.62 0.28 22.17
C ARG A 5 5.72 -0.79 21.57
N LYS A 6 4.67 -1.18 22.31
CA LYS A 6 3.64 -2.06 21.79
C LYS A 6 2.74 -1.31 20.80
N TYR A 7 2.49 -1.93 19.65
CA TYR A 7 1.51 -1.48 18.67
C TYR A 7 0.53 -2.62 18.40
N ASP A 8 -0.77 -2.35 18.44
CA ASP A 8 -1.79 -3.34 18.11
C ASP A 8 -1.94 -3.50 16.58
N TYR A 9 -1.58 -2.45 15.83
CA TYR A 9 -1.62 -2.44 14.38
C TYR A 9 -0.56 -1.49 13.79
N VAL A 10 0.01 -1.83 12.65
CA VAL A 10 0.90 -0.99 11.86
C VAL A 10 0.22 -0.55 10.57
N VAL A 11 0.20 0.75 10.31
CA VAL A 11 -0.33 1.33 9.07
C VAL A 11 0.83 1.85 8.24
N ASP A 12 0.96 1.34 7.03
CA ASP A 12 1.97 1.77 6.08
C ASP A 12 1.39 2.69 4.99
N ALA A 13 1.76 3.97 5.06
CA ALA A 13 1.43 5.01 4.07
C ALA A 13 2.67 5.55 3.33
N ILE A 14 3.77 4.79 3.29
CA ILE A 14 5.03 5.20 2.67
C ILE A 14 4.93 5.13 1.13
N ASP A 15 5.39 6.16 0.41
CA ASP A 15 5.32 6.22 -1.06
C ASP A 15 6.52 5.56 -1.76
N THR A 16 7.61 5.32 -1.03
CA THR A 16 8.87 4.80 -1.54
C THR A 16 8.97 3.28 -1.32
N LEU A 17 9.28 2.54 -2.38
CA LEU A 17 9.19 1.08 -2.41
C LEU A 17 10.07 0.36 -1.36
N SER A 18 11.36 0.70 -1.28
CA SER A 18 12.29 0.01 -0.39
C SER A 18 11.89 0.08 1.09
N PRO A 19 11.72 1.27 1.71
CA PRO A 19 11.32 1.35 3.13
C PRO A 19 9.96 0.69 3.41
N LYS A 20 9.02 0.77 2.46
CA LYS A 20 7.72 0.10 2.51
C LYS A 20 7.84 -1.43 2.59
N VAL A 21 8.64 -2.04 1.70
CA VAL A 21 8.90 -3.49 1.73
C VAL A 21 9.57 -3.91 3.05
N TYR A 22 10.57 -3.15 3.51
CA TYR A 22 11.28 -3.47 4.75
C TYR A 22 10.39 -3.33 5.98
N LEU A 23 9.54 -2.29 6.06
CA LEU A 23 8.55 -2.13 7.12
C LEU A 23 7.64 -3.34 7.20
N ILE A 24 7.00 -3.71 6.08
CA ILE A 24 6.04 -4.83 6.02
C ILE A 24 6.72 -6.14 6.40
N SER A 25 7.88 -6.44 5.82
CA SER A 25 8.61 -7.67 6.13
C SER A 25 8.99 -7.77 7.61
N HIS A 26 9.36 -6.64 8.24
CA HIS A 26 9.70 -6.60 9.66
C HIS A 26 8.45 -6.79 10.54
N CYS A 27 7.30 -6.20 10.17
CA CYS A 27 6.03 -6.44 10.85
C CYS A 27 5.66 -7.92 10.84
N ILE A 28 5.74 -8.58 9.68
CA ILE A 28 5.40 -10.01 9.55
C ILE A 28 6.32 -10.87 10.41
N ARG A 29 7.64 -10.61 10.39
CA ARG A 29 8.60 -11.35 11.25
C ARG A 29 8.34 -11.18 12.74
N LEU A 30 7.85 -10.01 13.15
CA LEU A 30 7.50 -9.72 14.55
C LEU A 30 6.08 -10.17 14.92
N GLY A 31 5.31 -10.75 13.98
CA GLY A 31 3.91 -11.11 14.22
C GLY A 31 2.99 -9.91 14.43
N LEU A 32 3.35 -8.74 13.88
CA LEU A 32 2.53 -7.52 13.98
C LEU A 32 1.53 -7.46 12.83
N ASN A 33 0.28 -7.15 13.16
CA ASN A 33 -0.76 -6.83 12.18
C ASN A 33 -0.36 -5.60 11.36
N VAL A 34 -0.46 -5.70 10.04
CA VAL A 34 -0.06 -4.62 9.12
C VAL A 34 -1.01 -4.48 7.93
N VAL A 35 -1.33 -3.23 7.58
CA VAL A 35 -2.06 -2.86 6.37
C VAL A 35 -1.27 -1.79 5.62
N SER A 36 -1.21 -1.90 4.30
CA SER A 36 -0.42 -0.97 3.46
C SER A 36 -1.27 -0.27 2.41
N SER A 37 -1.11 1.05 2.29
CA SER A 37 -1.56 1.83 1.15
C SER A 37 -0.69 1.56 -0.08
N LEU A 38 -1.32 1.27 -1.22
CA LEU A 38 -0.66 1.35 -2.52
C LEU A 38 -0.86 2.74 -3.15
N GLY A 39 -0.52 2.87 -4.44
CA GLY A 39 -0.49 4.16 -5.13
C GLY A 39 -1.89 4.70 -5.46
N ALA A 40 -2.24 5.84 -4.87
CA ALA A 40 -3.43 6.64 -5.16
C ALA A 40 -3.24 7.63 -6.33
N GLY A 41 -2.00 7.79 -6.82
CA GLY A 41 -1.68 8.75 -7.89
C GLY A 41 -2.27 8.35 -9.25
N GLY A 42 -2.73 9.35 -9.99
CA GLY A 42 -3.36 9.20 -11.31
C GLY A 42 -4.75 8.56 -11.28
N LYS A 43 -5.34 8.34 -10.10
CA LYS A 43 -6.64 7.70 -9.93
C LYS A 43 -7.72 8.75 -9.67
N LEU A 44 -8.94 8.51 -10.15
CA LEU A 44 -10.05 9.46 -10.11
C LEU A 44 -11.33 8.88 -9.52
N ASP A 45 -11.57 7.57 -9.62
CA ASP A 45 -12.83 6.95 -9.21
C ASP A 45 -12.71 6.26 -7.82
N PRO A 46 -13.17 6.89 -6.73
CA PRO A 46 -13.06 6.30 -5.40
C PRO A 46 -13.91 5.03 -5.24
N SER A 47 -14.90 4.78 -6.11
CA SER A 47 -15.70 3.55 -6.09
C SER A 47 -14.89 2.31 -6.48
N GLN A 48 -13.72 2.50 -7.08
CA GLN A 48 -12.80 1.43 -7.46
C GLN A 48 -11.74 1.11 -6.40
N ILE A 49 -11.76 1.79 -5.25
CA ILE A 49 -10.88 1.43 -4.13
C ILE A 49 -11.26 0.02 -3.62
N ARG A 50 -10.25 -0.81 -3.38
CA ARG A 50 -10.38 -2.19 -2.93
C ARG A 50 -9.43 -2.45 -1.76
N VAL A 51 -9.91 -3.25 -0.82
CA VAL A 51 -9.07 -3.95 0.17
C VAL A 51 -8.90 -5.38 -0.32
N ALA A 52 -7.67 -5.87 -0.42
CA ALA A 52 -7.38 -7.23 -0.82
C ALA A 52 -6.05 -7.72 -0.21
N ASP A 53 -5.74 -9.00 -0.37
CA ASP A 53 -4.38 -9.46 -0.15
C ASP A 53 -3.43 -8.92 -1.23
N ILE A 54 -2.15 -8.72 -0.89
CA ILE A 54 -1.14 -8.24 -1.84
C ILE A 54 -1.03 -9.14 -3.08
N SER A 55 -1.21 -10.46 -2.92
CA SER A 55 -1.17 -11.46 -4.00
C SER A 55 -2.28 -11.24 -5.05
N GLU A 56 -3.44 -10.73 -4.61
CA GLU A 56 -4.63 -10.55 -5.44
C GLU A 56 -4.65 -9.21 -6.20
N THR A 57 -3.69 -8.31 -5.93
CA THR A 57 -3.69 -6.98 -6.56
C THR A 57 -3.32 -7.01 -8.04
N TYR A 58 -4.09 -6.29 -8.86
CA TYR A 58 -3.91 -6.16 -10.31
C TYR A 58 -3.95 -4.69 -10.74
N ASN A 59 -3.47 -4.40 -11.96
CA ASN A 59 -3.42 -3.04 -12.52
C ASN A 59 -2.77 -1.97 -11.61
N CYS A 60 -1.93 -2.38 -10.66
CA CYS A 60 -1.25 -1.51 -9.73
C CYS A 60 0.27 -1.66 -9.88
N LYS A 61 0.95 -0.63 -10.40
CA LYS A 61 2.41 -0.64 -10.59
C LYS A 61 3.15 -0.87 -9.26
N LEU A 62 2.74 -0.18 -8.20
CA LEU A 62 3.35 -0.31 -6.86
C LEU A 62 3.07 -1.71 -6.27
N GLY A 63 1.84 -2.22 -6.38
CA GLY A 63 1.48 -3.56 -5.91
C GLY A 63 2.29 -4.66 -6.61
N ARG A 64 2.44 -4.57 -7.94
CA ARG A 64 3.28 -5.50 -8.71
C ARG A 64 4.74 -5.47 -8.26
N MET A 65 5.30 -4.28 -8.03
CA MET A 65 6.67 -4.16 -7.53
C MET A 65 6.78 -4.74 -6.12
N MET A 66 5.86 -4.40 -5.22
CA MET A 66 5.84 -4.93 -3.86
C MET A 66 5.79 -6.45 -3.84
N ARG A 67 4.88 -7.10 -4.60
CA ARG A 67 4.85 -8.57 -4.72
C ARG A 67 6.21 -9.15 -5.09
N ARG A 68 6.89 -8.56 -6.08
CA ARG A 68 8.21 -9.01 -6.51
C ARG A 68 9.26 -8.92 -5.40
N TYR A 69 9.28 -7.84 -4.63
CA TYR A 69 10.28 -7.66 -3.57
C TYR A 69 9.94 -8.43 -2.29
N LEU A 70 8.67 -8.50 -1.91
CA LEU A 70 8.19 -9.32 -0.79
C LEU A 70 8.40 -10.81 -1.09
N GLY A 71 8.14 -11.28 -2.31
CA GLY A 71 8.39 -12.65 -2.72
C GLY A 71 9.86 -13.06 -2.59
N LYS A 72 10.81 -12.14 -2.89
CA LYS A 72 12.24 -12.37 -2.62
C LYS A 72 12.59 -12.54 -1.15
N LEU A 73 11.71 -12.08 -0.25
CA LEU A 73 11.82 -12.23 1.19
C LEU A 73 10.95 -13.38 1.72
N GLY A 74 10.37 -14.21 0.84
CA GLY A 74 9.50 -15.34 1.20
C GLY A 74 8.08 -14.95 1.58
N ILE A 75 7.63 -13.72 1.26
CA ILE A 75 6.30 -13.21 1.57
C ILE A 75 5.50 -13.10 0.26
N GLU A 76 4.65 -14.09 -0.01
CA GLU A 76 3.84 -14.13 -1.24
C GLU A 76 2.40 -13.65 -1.02
N GLN A 77 1.88 -13.82 0.21
CA GLN A 77 0.52 -13.51 0.64
C GLN A 77 0.49 -13.14 2.13
N GLY A 78 -0.68 -12.80 2.66
CA GLY A 78 -0.90 -12.47 4.07
C GLY A 78 -0.69 -10.99 4.39
N VAL A 79 -0.72 -10.10 3.39
CA VAL A 79 -0.54 -8.66 3.56
C VAL A 79 -1.76 -7.94 3.02
N LYS A 80 -2.61 -7.42 3.91
CA LYS A 80 -3.76 -6.60 3.52
C LYS A 80 -3.27 -5.28 2.93
N VAL A 81 -3.83 -4.91 1.78
CA VAL A 81 -3.49 -3.65 1.11
C VAL A 81 -4.73 -2.93 0.59
N VAL A 82 -4.62 -1.60 0.52
CA VAL A 82 -5.62 -0.72 -0.11
C VAL A 82 -5.08 -0.24 -1.45
N PHE A 83 -5.83 -0.47 -2.52
CA PHE A 83 -5.44 -0.10 -3.88
C PHE A 83 -6.64 0.24 -4.75
N SER A 84 -6.38 0.87 -5.91
CA SER A 84 -7.37 1.00 -6.99
C SER A 84 -6.81 0.34 -8.25
N PRO A 85 -7.58 -0.52 -8.96
CA PRO A 85 -7.19 -1.15 -10.22
C PRO A 85 -7.39 -0.23 -11.44
N GLU A 86 -7.80 1.03 -11.25
CA GLU A 86 -7.93 2.01 -12.34
C GLU A 86 -6.64 2.07 -13.17
N THR A 87 -6.77 2.04 -14.49
CA THR A 87 -5.63 2.25 -15.37
C THR A 87 -5.30 3.73 -15.44
N VAL A 88 -4.02 4.08 -15.31
CA VAL A 88 -3.56 5.46 -15.46
C VAL A 88 -3.04 5.63 -16.88
N PRO A 89 -3.59 6.56 -17.68
CA PRO A 89 -3.13 6.78 -19.04
C PRO A 89 -1.68 7.27 -19.06
N GLU A 90 -0.90 6.87 -20.06
CA GLU A 90 0.51 7.26 -20.17
C GLU A 90 0.69 8.77 -20.31
N SER A 91 -0.27 9.46 -20.93
CA SER A 91 -0.29 10.92 -21.05
C SER A 91 -0.34 11.66 -19.70
N ALA A 92 -0.82 11.00 -18.64
CA ALA A 92 -0.84 11.56 -17.29
C ALA A 92 0.49 11.33 -16.53
N MET A 93 1.44 10.58 -17.11
CA MET A 93 2.73 10.30 -16.50
C MET A 93 3.76 11.32 -16.97
N ARG A 94 4.35 12.06 -16.03
CA ARG A 94 5.50 12.92 -16.31
C ARG A 94 6.77 12.16 -15.95
N ILE A 95 7.71 12.10 -16.88
CA ILE A 95 9.04 11.54 -16.62
C ILE A 95 9.83 12.64 -15.91
N GLU A 96 10.19 12.40 -14.65
CA GLU A 96 11.18 13.20 -13.95
C GLU A 96 12.49 12.42 -13.90
N GLU A 97 13.62 13.04 -14.26
CA GLU A 97 14.96 12.47 -14.11
C GLU A 97 15.44 12.56 -12.65
N GLY A 98 14.65 12.01 -11.73
CA GLY A 98 14.98 11.90 -10.32
C GLY A 98 15.53 10.52 -9.97
N LEU A 99 16.59 10.45 -9.15
CA LEU A 99 17.27 9.22 -8.71
C LEU A 99 16.33 8.11 -8.18
N ASN A 100 15.15 8.47 -7.65
CA ASN A 100 14.22 7.54 -7.01
C ASN A 100 12.78 7.53 -7.59
N LYS A 101 12.46 8.36 -8.60
CA LYS A 101 11.11 8.46 -9.18
C LYS A 101 11.19 8.55 -10.71
N LYS A 102 11.14 7.40 -11.38
CA LYS A 102 11.16 7.28 -12.86
C LYS A 102 9.94 7.90 -13.57
N SER A 103 8.86 8.19 -12.84
CA SER A 103 7.65 8.82 -13.37
C SER A 103 6.78 9.33 -12.22
N VAL A 104 6.29 10.57 -12.31
CA VAL A 104 5.33 11.15 -11.37
C VAL A 104 3.98 11.29 -12.05
N VAL A 105 2.92 10.92 -11.35
CA VAL A 105 1.52 11.14 -11.74
C VAL A 105 0.90 12.12 -10.75
N GLY A 106 0.10 13.05 -11.26
CA GLY A 106 -0.68 13.94 -10.39
C GLY A 106 -1.68 13.16 -9.56
N THR A 107 -2.08 13.71 -8.42
CA THR A 107 -3.06 13.07 -7.52
C THR A 107 -4.20 14.04 -7.28
N ILE A 108 -5.44 13.59 -7.51
CA ILE A 108 -6.63 14.36 -7.20
C ILE A 108 -6.85 14.41 -5.68
N SER A 109 -7.28 15.56 -5.16
CA SER A 109 -7.24 15.86 -3.71
C SER A 109 -8.00 14.87 -2.82
N TYR A 110 -9.10 14.29 -3.30
CA TYR A 110 -9.94 13.38 -2.52
C TYR A 110 -9.43 11.95 -2.48
N MET A 111 -8.53 11.56 -3.39
CA MET A 111 -8.15 10.15 -3.52
C MET A 111 -7.27 9.65 -2.35
N PRO A 112 -6.23 10.37 -1.90
CA PRO A 112 -5.46 9.94 -0.72
C PRO A 112 -6.27 9.87 0.57
N PRO A 113 -7.13 10.86 0.90
CA PRO A 113 -8.05 10.74 2.04
C PRO A 113 -8.97 9.52 1.94
N ALA A 114 -9.53 9.23 0.75
CA ALA A 114 -10.37 8.06 0.55
C ALA A 114 -9.61 6.75 0.82
N PHE A 115 -8.37 6.61 0.31
CA PHE A 115 -7.50 5.47 0.66
C PHE A 115 -7.27 5.38 2.17
N GLY A 116 -7.03 6.51 2.83
CA GLY A 116 -6.88 6.59 4.28
C GLY A 116 -8.11 6.09 5.04
N CYS A 117 -9.32 6.44 4.60
CA CYS A 117 -10.56 5.95 5.20
C CYS A 117 -10.71 4.43 5.06
N PHE A 118 -10.34 3.85 3.92
CA PHE A 118 -10.34 2.39 3.73
C PHE A 118 -9.30 1.69 4.60
N ILE A 119 -8.11 2.28 4.77
CA ILE A 119 -7.09 1.75 5.68
C ILE A 119 -7.60 1.77 7.11
N ALA A 120 -8.19 2.89 7.55
CA ALA A 120 -8.75 3.00 8.89
C ALA A 120 -9.86 1.98 9.12
N SER A 121 -10.73 1.73 8.13
CA SER A 121 -11.79 0.72 8.25
C SER A 121 -11.22 -0.70 8.39
N VAL A 122 -10.11 -1.03 7.72
CA VAL A 122 -9.42 -2.32 7.92
C VAL A 122 -8.95 -2.47 9.36
N VAL A 123 -8.22 -1.48 9.86
CA VAL A 123 -7.67 -1.50 11.23
C VAL A 123 -8.78 -1.63 12.26
N ILE A 124 -9.80 -0.78 12.18
CA ILE A 124 -10.91 -0.77 13.15
C ILE A 124 -11.66 -2.10 13.13
N ASN A 125 -12.01 -2.62 11.95
CA ASN A 125 -12.76 -3.87 11.85
C ASN A 125 -11.96 -5.09 12.30
N ASP A 126 -10.64 -5.12 12.10
CA ASP A 126 -9.80 -6.19 12.60
C ASP A 126 -9.72 -6.15 14.13
N LEU A 127 -9.45 -4.98 14.71
CA LEU A 127 -9.39 -4.80 16.17
C LEU A 127 -10.72 -5.10 16.86
N LEU A 128 -11.86 -4.85 16.20
CA LEU A 128 -13.19 -5.19 16.74
C LEU A 128 -13.50 -6.69 16.68
N LYS A 129 -12.84 -7.48 15.83
CA LYS A 129 -13.01 -8.94 15.76
C LYS A 129 -12.14 -9.68 16.78
N ASP A 130 -11.03 -9.07 17.18
CA ASP A 130 -10.09 -9.62 18.14
C ASP A 130 -10.50 -9.33 19.61
N ASN A 131 -11.60 -8.61 19.83
CA ASN A 131 -12.26 -8.39 21.13
C ASN A 131 -13.54 -9.21 21.25
#